data_AF-A0A920E0P5-F1
#
_entry.id   AF-A0A920E0P5-F1
#
_cell.length_a   1.000
_cell.length_b   1.000
_cell.length_c   1.000
_cell.angle_alpha   90.00
_cell.angle_beta   90.00
_cell.angle_gamma   90.00
#
_symmetry.space_group_name_H-M   'P 1'
#
loop_
_entity.id
_entity.type
_entity.pdbx_description
1 polymer ?
#
loop_
_entity_poly.entity_id
_entity_poly.type
_entity_poly.pdbx_seq_one_letter_code
_entity_poly.pdbx_strand_id
1 'polypeptide(L)'
;MGYIIGKNSKLGSSISTNDAEDYIFGKVLFNDWSARDIQKWEYVPLGPFLGKSFASSISPWVVTIEALKPFKVQGPVQHPEVLDYLKFDGLKNYDINLSVFYFTR
;
A
#
# COMPACT_ATOMS: atom_id res chain seq x y z
N MET A 1 -2.44 4.63 2.60
CA MET A 1 -2.31 3.59 3.65
C MET A 1 -1.02 2.81 3.40
N GLY A 2 -0.43 2.25 4.46
CA GLY A 2 0.73 1.35 4.35
C GLY A 2 0.39 -0.01 4.97
N TYR A 3 0.99 -1.08 4.44
CA TYR A 3 0.94 -2.41 5.04
C TYR A 3 2.22 -2.66 5.85
N ILE A 4 2.08 -3.37 6.97
CA ILE A 4 3.21 -3.84 7.77
C ILE A 4 3.41 -5.32 7.50
N ILE A 5 4.61 -5.70 7.06
CA ILE A 5 4.99 -7.09 6.80
C ILE A 5 5.36 -7.77 8.12
N GLY A 6 4.75 -8.92 8.40
CA GLY A 6 4.96 -9.71 9.62
C GLY A 6 5.87 -10.93 9.44
N LYS A 7 6.24 -11.26 8.19
CA LYS A 7 7.02 -12.46 7.85
C LYS A 7 8.11 -12.15 6.83
N ASN A 8 9.28 -12.76 7.00
CA ASN A 8 10.39 -12.62 6.07
C ASN A 8 10.22 -13.53 4.84
N SER A 9 10.71 -13.07 3.68
CA SER A 9 10.97 -13.91 2.51
C SER A 9 12.46 -14.21 2.37
N LYS A 10 12.79 -15.25 1.59
CA LYS A 10 14.19 -15.56 1.26
C LYS A 10 14.61 -14.72 0.05
N LEU A 11 15.80 -14.14 0.10
CA LEU A 11 16.37 -13.41 -1.06
C LEU A 11 16.39 -14.33 -2.29
N GLY A 12 15.90 -13.82 -3.43
CA GLY A 12 15.78 -14.57 -4.68
C GLY A 12 14.55 -15.49 -4.77
N SER A 13 13.68 -15.53 -3.74
CA SER A 13 12.39 -16.21 -3.82
C SER A 13 11.25 -15.21 -4.02
N SER A 14 10.20 -15.65 -4.70
CA SER A 14 8.93 -14.92 -4.81
C SER A 14 7.90 -15.45 -3.81
N ILE A 15 6.93 -14.59 -3.48
CA ILE A 15 5.74 -14.96 -2.70
C ILE A 15 4.58 -15.03 -3.70
N SER A 16 3.80 -16.11 -3.68
CA SER A 16 2.62 -16.23 -4.54
C SER A 16 1.49 -15.30 -4.05
N THR A 17 0.54 -14.95 -4.92
CA THR A 17 -0.66 -14.20 -4.53
C THR A 17 -1.55 -14.95 -3.53
N ASN A 18 -1.51 -16.29 -3.53
CA ASN A 18 -2.20 -17.13 -2.57
C ASN A 18 -1.60 -16.98 -1.16
N ASP A 19 -0.27 -16.88 -1.07
CA ASP A 19 0.45 -16.75 0.21
C ASP A 19 0.61 -15.30 0.67
N ALA A 20 0.45 -14.31 -0.23
CA ALA A 20 0.82 -12.92 0.02
C ALA A 20 0.13 -12.32 1.27
N GLU A 21 -1.11 -12.70 1.56
CA GLU A 21 -1.85 -12.20 2.72
C GLU A 21 -1.26 -12.69 4.05
N ASP A 22 -0.67 -13.89 4.09
CA ASP A 22 -0.04 -14.45 5.29
C ASP A 22 1.26 -13.72 5.68
N TYR A 23 1.81 -12.90 4.78
CA TYR A 23 2.97 -12.06 5.05
C TYR A 23 2.59 -10.70 5.64
N ILE A 24 1.31 -10.35 5.67
CA ILE A 24 0.83 -9.03 6.09
C ILE A 24 0.32 -9.11 7.53
N PHE A 25 0.98 -8.39 8.43
CA PHE A 25 0.53 -8.26 9.82
C PHE A 25 -0.67 -7.32 9.94
N GLY A 26 -0.62 -6.15 9.26
CA GLY A 26 -1.67 -5.15 9.41
C GLY A 26 -1.49 -3.92 8.52
N LYS A 27 -2.31 -2.90 8.77
CA LYS A 27 -2.33 -1.63 8.04
C LYS A 27 -2.16 -0.43 8.96
N VAL A 28 -1.64 0.65 8.38
CA VAL A 28 -1.56 1.98 8.99
C VAL A 28 -2.08 3.04 8.00
N LEU A 29 -2.49 4.20 8.51
CA LEU A 29 -2.56 5.40 7.70
C LEU A 29 -1.13 5.80 7.31
N PHE A 30 -0.97 6.30 6.10
CA PHE A 30 0.33 6.70 5.57
C PHE A 30 0.18 7.96 4.73
N ASN A 31 0.96 8.99 5.07
CA ASN A 31 1.09 10.22 4.30
C ASN A 31 2.50 10.30 3.70
N ASP A 32 2.55 10.20 2.39
CA ASP A 32 3.74 10.32 1.56
C ASP A 32 3.90 11.78 1.11
N TRP A 33 4.46 12.60 2.01
CA TRP A 33 4.63 14.04 1.78
C TRP A 33 5.43 14.28 0.52
N SER A 34 5.09 15.36 -0.20
CA SER A 34 5.67 15.56 -1.52
C SER A 34 5.87 17.02 -1.90
N ALA A 35 7.10 17.35 -2.31
CA ALA A 35 7.44 18.61 -2.95
C ALA A 35 7.38 18.41 -4.48
N ARG A 36 6.27 18.82 -5.10
CA ARG A 36 5.94 18.47 -6.49
C ARG A 36 6.78 19.22 -7.53
N ASP A 37 7.22 20.42 -7.20
CA ASP A 37 8.17 21.22 -7.98
C ASP A 37 9.53 20.52 -8.08
N ILE A 38 10.09 20.11 -6.94
CA ILE A 38 11.33 19.32 -6.86
C ILE A 38 11.18 18.00 -7.62
N GLN A 39 10.10 17.26 -7.32
CA GLN A 39 9.83 15.96 -7.93
C GLN A 39 9.74 16.05 -9.46
N LYS A 40 9.05 17.05 -10.00
CA LYS A 40 8.86 17.21 -11.44
C LYS A 40 10.19 17.44 -12.17
N TRP A 41 11.13 18.15 -11.54
CA TRP A 41 12.45 18.39 -12.10
C TRP A 41 13.34 17.15 -12.06
N GLU A 42 13.31 16.37 -10.97
CA GLU A 42 14.26 15.27 -10.75
C GLU A 42 13.82 13.90 -11.30
N TYR A 43 12.51 13.64 -11.50
CA TYR A 43 12.04 12.25 -11.62
C TYR A 43 12.44 11.53 -12.92
N VAL A 44 12.89 12.25 -13.95
CA VAL A 44 13.36 11.63 -15.20
C VAL A 44 14.88 11.46 -15.13
N PRO A 45 15.43 10.26 -15.38
CA PRO A 45 14.76 9.00 -15.72
C PRO A 45 14.56 8.03 -14.54
N LEU A 46 15.07 8.36 -13.35
CA LEU A 46 15.27 7.39 -12.26
C LEU A 46 14.15 7.35 -11.22
N GLY A 47 13.14 8.19 -11.37
CA GLY A 47 12.01 8.31 -10.46
C GLY A 47 12.20 9.34 -9.35
N PRO A 48 11.18 9.53 -8.51
CA PRO A 48 11.18 10.52 -7.42
C PRO A 48 12.28 10.25 -6.38
N PHE A 49 12.91 11.31 -5.87
CA PHE A 49 13.94 11.22 -4.85
C PHE A 49 13.75 12.27 -3.76
N LEU A 50 14.36 13.46 -3.87
CA LEU A 50 14.31 14.50 -2.84
C LEU A 50 12.91 15.08 -2.66
N GLY A 51 12.09 15.06 -3.71
CA GLY A 51 10.69 15.45 -3.65
C GLY A 51 9.82 14.52 -2.78
N LYS A 52 10.38 13.42 -2.26
CA LYS A 52 9.69 12.40 -1.45
C LYS A 52 10.42 12.05 -0.15
N SER A 53 11.76 11.93 -0.19
CA SER A 53 12.55 11.40 0.93
C SER A 53 12.64 12.34 2.14
N PHE A 54 12.17 13.58 2.02
CA PHE A 54 12.26 14.57 3.09
C PHE A 54 11.32 14.28 4.28
N ALA A 55 10.17 13.64 4.04
CA ALA A 55 9.24 13.28 5.11
C ALA A 55 8.26 12.20 4.68
N SER A 56 7.93 11.32 5.61
CA SER A 56 6.80 10.39 5.52
C SER A 56 6.23 10.21 6.92
N SER A 57 4.90 10.11 7.03
CA SER A 57 4.22 9.94 8.32
C SER A 57 3.32 8.71 8.30
N ILE A 58 3.38 7.90 9.36
CA ILE A 58 2.46 6.77 9.58
C ILE A 58 1.60 7.04 10.82
N SER A 59 0.39 6.47 10.86
CA SER A 59 -0.35 6.40 12.13
C SER A 59 0.38 5.47 13.12
N PRO A 60 0.29 5.74 14.44
CA PRO A 60 1.01 4.95 15.44
C PRO A 60 0.41 3.55 15.66
N TRP A 61 -0.89 3.37 15.37
CA TRP A 61 -1.57 2.11 15.57
C TRP A 61 -1.61 1.28 14.28
N VAL A 62 -1.10 0.05 14.38
CA VAL A 62 -1.21 -0.96 13.32
C VAL A 62 -2.51 -1.74 13.55
N VAL A 63 -3.45 -1.64 12.62
CA VAL A 63 -4.70 -2.42 12.64
C VAL A 63 -4.44 -3.76 11.95
N THR A 64 -4.62 -4.88 12.65
CA THR A 64 -4.28 -6.20 12.10
C THR A 64 -5.20 -6.60 10.94
N ILE A 65 -4.72 -7.50 10.08
CA ILE A 65 -5.56 -8.04 9.01
C ILE A 65 -6.76 -8.82 9.56
N GLU A 66 -6.64 -9.51 10.71
CA GLU A 66 -7.79 -10.18 11.31
C GLU A 66 -8.89 -9.21 11.70
N ALA A 67 -8.55 -8.04 12.28
CA ALA A 67 -9.51 -7.01 12.64
C ALA A 67 -10.22 -6.42 11.40
N LEU A 68 -9.57 -6.46 10.24
CA LEU A 68 -10.10 -5.94 8.99
C LEU A 68 -10.92 -6.97 8.18
N LYS A 69 -10.89 -8.26 8.54
CA LYS A 69 -11.61 -9.33 7.80
C LYS A 69 -13.09 -9.02 7.55
N PRO A 70 -13.88 -8.49 8.51
CA PRO A 70 -15.30 -8.21 8.29
C PRO A 70 -15.56 -7.14 7.21
N PHE A 71 -14.56 -6.32 6.88
CA PHE A 71 -14.66 -5.22 5.93
C PHE A 71 -14.14 -5.59 4.55
N LYS A 72 -13.88 -6.88 4.27
CA LYS A 72 -13.45 -7.34 2.95
C LYS A 72 -14.56 -7.18 1.92
N VAL A 73 -14.19 -6.68 0.74
CA VAL A 73 -15.11 -6.41 -0.37
C VAL A 73 -14.51 -6.82 -1.72
N GLN A 74 -15.37 -6.90 -2.73
CA GLN A 74 -14.96 -7.20 -4.11
C GLN A 74 -14.11 -6.04 -4.65
N GLY A 75 -13.02 -6.38 -5.33
CA GLY A 75 -12.16 -5.41 -6.00
C GLY A 75 -12.72 -4.93 -7.34
N PRO A 76 -12.15 -3.86 -7.92
CA PRO A 76 -12.45 -3.48 -9.29
C PRO A 76 -12.10 -4.61 -10.26
N VAL A 77 -12.88 -4.75 -11.33
CA VAL A 77 -12.61 -5.72 -12.40
C VAL A 77 -11.37 -5.26 -13.18
N GLN A 78 -10.41 -6.17 -13.39
CA GLN A 78 -9.16 -5.86 -14.08
C GLN A 78 -9.30 -6.16 -15.58
N HIS A 79 -9.14 -5.11 -16.40
CA HIS A 79 -9.10 -5.21 -17.86
C HIS A 79 -7.95 -4.35 -18.43
N PRO A 80 -7.00 -4.92 -19.20
CA PRO A 80 -6.89 -6.35 -19.57
C PRO A 80 -6.64 -7.24 -18.35
N GLU A 81 -6.80 -8.55 -18.55
CA GLU A 81 -6.45 -9.53 -17.52
C GLU A 81 -4.98 -9.38 -17.14
N VAL A 82 -4.69 -9.50 -15.84
CA VAL A 82 -3.32 -9.48 -15.33
C VAL A 82 -2.58 -10.77 -15.70
N LEU A 83 -1.25 -10.70 -15.75
CA LEU A 83 -0.40 -11.88 -15.92
C LEU A 83 -0.68 -12.92 -14.83
N ASP A 84 -0.48 -14.21 -15.12
CA ASP A 84 -0.89 -15.31 -14.24
C ASP A 84 -0.35 -15.20 -12.80
N TYR A 85 0.88 -14.74 -12.62
CA TYR A 85 1.48 -14.57 -11.29
C TYR A 85 0.88 -13.43 -10.45
N LEU A 86 0.03 -12.59 -11.04
CA LEU A 86 -0.70 -11.50 -10.37
C LEU A 86 -2.17 -11.84 -10.12
N LYS A 87 -2.68 -12.95 -10.68
CA LYS A 87 -4.06 -13.40 -10.44
C LYS A 87 -4.22 -13.80 -8.98
N PHE A 88 -5.38 -13.51 -8.41
CA PHE A 88 -5.70 -13.84 -7.03
C PHE A 88 -7.16 -14.28 -6.92
N ASP A 89 -7.45 -15.09 -5.91
CA ASP A 89 -8.82 -15.53 -5.60
C ASP A 89 -9.39 -14.83 -4.37
N GLY A 90 -10.72 -14.75 -4.32
CA GLY A 90 -11.49 -14.23 -3.19
C GLY A 90 -11.41 -12.71 -3.00
N LEU A 91 -11.88 -12.25 -1.83
CA LEU A 91 -11.94 -10.82 -1.50
C LEU A 91 -10.59 -10.36 -0.94
N LYS A 92 -9.90 -9.51 -1.70
CA LYS A 92 -8.60 -8.91 -1.33
C LYS A 92 -8.64 -7.40 -1.09
N ASN A 93 -9.81 -6.79 -1.27
CA ASN A 93 -10.03 -5.35 -1.05
C ASN A 93 -10.79 -5.12 0.26
N TYR A 94 -10.74 -3.91 0.77
CA TYR A 94 -11.34 -3.54 2.06
C TYR A 94 -12.12 -2.25 1.93
N ASP A 95 -13.31 -2.20 2.53
CA ASP A 95 -14.09 -0.98 2.70
C ASP A 95 -13.55 -0.20 3.91
N ILE A 96 -12.80 0.87 3.64
CA ILE A 96 -12.18 1.72 4.65
C ILE A 96 -12.45 3.17 4.25
N ASN A 97 -13.31 3.84 5.01
CA ASN A 97 -13.60 5.25 4.83
C ASN A 97 -12.40 6.09 5.29
N LEU A 98 -11.86 6.91 4.39
CA LEU A 98 -10.72 7.80 4.65
C LEU A 98 -11.17 9.25 4.52
N SER A 99 -10.63 10.11 5.38
CA SER A 99 -10.84 11.56 5.33
C SER A 99 -9.52 12.30 5.53
N VAL A 100 -9.42 13.49 4.94
CA VAL A 100 -8.29 14.39 5.10
C VAL A 100 -8.86 15.76 5.45
N PHE A 101 -8.35 16.35 6.53
CA PHE A 101 -8.73 17.68 6.96
C PHE A 101 -7.54 18.62 6.80
N TYR A 102 -7.84 19.84 6.40
CA TYR A 102 -6.87 20.92 6.35
C TYR A 102 -7.53 22.16 6.94
N PHE A 103 -6.82 22.80 7.87
CA PHE A 103 -7.27 24.02 8.52
C PHE A 103 -6.29 25.13 8.15
N THR A 104 -6.81 26.18 7.51
CA THR A 104 -6.09 27.45 7.41
C THR A 104 -6.38 28.26 8.66
N ARG A 105 -5.43 29.12 9.05
CA ARG A 105 -5.72 30.18 10.01
C ARG A 105 -6.68 31.21 9.42
#